data_AF-A0A1C5U715-F1
#
_entry.id   AF-A0A1C5U715-F1
#
_cell.length_a   1.000
_cell.length_b   1.000
_cell.length_c   1.000
_cell.angle_alpha   90.00
_cell.angle_beta   90.00
_cell.angle_gamma   90.00
#
_symmetry.space_group_name_H-M   'P 1'
#
loop_
_entity.id
_entity.type
_entity.pdbx_description
1 polymer ?
#
loop_
_entity_poly.entity_id
_entity_poly.type
_entity_poly.pdbx_seq_one_letter_code
_entity_poly.pdbx_strand_id
1 'polypeptide(L)'
;MGRGKQRRKYKQKQKRIEKAKRGKLVRFDLQNSSKKYSGFSNKYCYQTNIHKLIYKDAKFHNIKFQSSNITNCNYKNALFKGIDFCNCNLKNSTFIGASFENVIFMNCNLKGADFTGAKFHNVYFIMTNTEVAKGVDKEKVRILNTYPKNVQFDSNCEVALFRLGQINKIYKYHVLHVSPTKINMWMMLILLEKYGEGTGRALNALVGRKDKRFFYTVASYMNFIESYLKL
;
A
#
# COMPACT_ATOMS: atom_id res chain seq x y z
N MET A 1 -25.05 -25.28 9.29
CA MET A 1 -25.30 -23.89 9.77
C MET A 1 -26.79 -23.60 9.66
N GLY A 2 -27.45 -23.04 10.68
CA GLY A 2 -28.89 -22.73 10.63
C GLY A 2 -29.28 -21.65 9.59
N ARG A 3 -30.48 -21.78 9.02
CA ARG A 3 -31.04 -20.91 7.95
C ARG A 3 -30.97 -19.41 8.27
N GLY A 4 -31.20 -19.02 9.52
CA GLY A 4 -31.10 -17.62 9.97
C GLY A 4 -29.69 -17.01 9.87
N LYS A 5 -28.65 -17.80 10.20
CA LYS A 5 -27.25 -17.38 10.10
C LYS A 5 -26.83 -17.15 8.64
N GLN A 6 -27.29 -18.02 7.73
CA GLN A 6 -27.04 -17.87 6.30
C GLN A 6 -27.73 -16.61 5.75
N ARG A 7 -29.00 -16.37 6.09
CA ARG A 7 -29.74 -15.16 5.67
C ARG A 7 -29.08 -13.87 6.16
N ARG A 8 -28.59 -13.84 7.40
CA ARG A 8 -27.86 -12.67 7.95
C ARG A 8 -26.55 -12.40 7.19
N LYS A 9 -25.76 -13.45 6.92
CA LYS A 9 -24.51 -13.34 6.13
C LYS A 9 -24.79 -12.85 4.71
N TYR A 10 -25.85 -13.33 4.07
CA TYR A 10 -26.27 -12.88 2.74
C TYR A 10 -26.62 -11.39 2.73
N LYS A 11 -27.47 -10.92 3.65
CA LYS A 11 -27.82 -9.49 3.76
C LYS A 11 -26.59 -8.60 3.99
N GLN A 12 -25.66 -9.03 4.86
CA GLN A 12 -24.40 -8.30 5.08
C GLN A 12 -23.53 -8.25 3.82
N LYS A 13 -23.44 -9.35 3.05
CA LYS A 13 -22.73 -9.39 1.77
C LYS A 13 -23.35 -8.40 0.78
N GLN A 14 -24.68 -8.38 0.65
CA GLN A 14 -25.36 -7.47 -0.27
C GLN A 14 -25.15 -6.00 0.09
N LYS A 15 -25.26 -5.64 1.38
CA LYS A 15 -24.95 -4.26 1.85
C LYS A 15 -23.51 -3.83 1.50
N ARG A 16 -22.55 -4.75 1.56
CA ARG A 16 -21.15 -4.47 1.17
C ARG A 16 -21.03 -4.25 -0.34
N ILE A 17 -21.70 -5.07 -1.15
CA ILE A 17 -21.72 -4.94 -2.62
C ILE A 17 -22.34 -3.60 -3.02
N GLU A 18 -23.47 -3.21 -2.43
CA GLU A 18 -24.13 -1.93 -2.72
C GLU A 18 -23.26 -0.73 -2.35
N LYS A 19 -22.57 -0.77 -1.20
CA LYS A 19 -21.60 0.28 -0.83
C LYS A 19 -20.46 0.39 -1.84
N ALA A 20 -19.90 -0.75 -2.27
CA ALA A 20 -18.84 -0.77 -3.27
C ALA A 20 -19.33 -0.21 -4.62
N LYS A 21 -20.54 -0.56 -5.06
CA LYS A 21 -21.17 -0.01 -6.29
C LYS A 21 -21.32 1.52 -6.22
N ARG A 22 -21.61 2.07 -5.04
CA ARG A 22 -21.67 3.52 -4.81
C ARG A 22 -20.28 4.17 -4.62
N GLY A 23 -19.19 3.44 -4.91
CA GLY A 23 -17.82 3.92 -4.74
C GLY A 23 -17.38 4.12 -3.30
N LYS A 24 -18.18 3.71 -2.30
CA LYS A 24 -17.83 3.85 -0.89
C LYS A 24 -16.81 2.79 -0.48
N LEU A 25 -15.93 3.17 0.44
CA LEU A 25 -14.94 2.25 1.00
C LEU A 25 -15.64 1.16 1.82
N VAL A 26 -15.26 -0.09 1.54
CA VAL A 26 -15.81 -1.26 2.21
C VAL A 26 -14.73 -1.90 3.08
N ARG A 27 -14.85 -1.70 4.39
CA ARG A 27 -14.05 -2.42 5.37
C ARG A 27 -14.43 -3.89 5.37
N PHE A 28 -13.46 -4.75 5.59
CA PHE A 28 -13.71 -6.17 5.84
C PHE A 28 -12.96 -6.63 7.06
N ASP A 29 -13.43 -7.75 7.56
CA ASP A 29 -12.96 -8.37 8.78
C ASP A 29 -12.71 -9.85 8.49
N LEU A 30 -11.47 -10.29 8.71
CA LEU A 30 -11.01 -11.66 8.57
C LEU A 30 -10.13 -11.99 9.77
N GLN A 31 -10.60 -12.89 10.63
CA GLN A 31 -9.88 -13.23 11.86
C GLN A 31 -9.94 -14.71 12.17
N ASN A 32 -8.97 -15.18 12.96
CA ASN A 32 -9.01 -16.46 13.67
C ASN A 32 -9.35 -17.63 12.75
N SER A 33 -8.66 -17.71 11.63
CA SER A 33 -8.87 -18.76 10.63
C SER A 33 -7.63 -19.61 10.53
N SER A 34 -7.79 -20.92 10.73
CA SER A 34 -6.76 -21.92 10.51
C SER A 34 -6.51 -22.22 9.02
N LYS A 35 -7.32 -21.64 8.12
CA LYS A 35 -7.14 -21.83 6.68
C LYS A 35 -5.92 -21.08 6.18
N LYS A 36 -5.15 -21.72 5.32
CA LYS A 36 -4.10 -21.07 4.52
C LYS A 36 -4.75 -20.25 3.40
N TYR A 37 -4.37 -18.99 3.27
CA TYR A 37 -4.84 -18.07 2.25
C TYR A 37 -3.74 -17.83 1.21
N SER A 38 -4.12 -17.68 -0.06
CA SER A 38 -3.19 -17.49 -1.19
C SER A 38 -2.75 -16.04 -1.41
N GLY A 39 -3.32 -15.08 -0.69
CA GLY A 39 -3.13 -13.65 -0.91
C GLY A 39 -4.15 -13.08 -1.90
N PHE A 40 -3.92 -11.85 -2.38
CA PHE A 40 -4.80 -11.14 -3.31
C PHE A 40 -4.06 -9.99 -3.97
N SER A 41 -4.67 -9.37 -4.99
CA SER A 41 -4.05 -8.31 -5.78
C SER A 41 -5.00 -7.16 -6.08
N ASN A 42 -4.46 -6.01 -6.46
CA ASN A 42 -5.17 -4.86 -7.00
C ASN A 42 -6.31 -4.40 -6.09
N LYS A 43 -5.98 -4.02 -4.86
CA LYS A 43 -6.99 -3.64 -3.86
C LYS A 43 -6.55 -2.48 -2.97
N TYR A 44 -7.51 -1.62 -2.67
CA TYR A 44 -7.41 -0.67 -1.57
C TYR A 44 -8.13 -1.22 -0.34
N CYS A 45 -7.39 -1.42 0.75
CA CYS A 45 -7.84 -1.98 2.02
C CYS A 45 -7.82 -0.91 3.11
N TYR A 46 -8.95 -0.22 3.26
CA TYR A 46 -9.15 0.83 4.26
C TYR A 46 -9.76 0.27 5.54
N GLN A 47 -9.11 0.49 6.68
CA GLN A 47 -9.58 0.13 8.03
C GLN A 47 -10.07 -1.31 8.12
N THR A 48 -9.26 -2.23 7.58
CA THR A 48 -9.57 -3.65 7.62
C THR A 48 -9.03 -4.28 8.89
N ASN A 49 -9.69 -5.33 9.36
CA ASN A 49 -9.17 -6.16 10.44
C ASN A 49 -8.76 -7.52 9.88
N ILE A 50 -7.48 -7.85 10.05
CA ILE A 50 -6.82 -9.07 9.58
C ILE A 50 -6.03 -9.59 10.79
N HIS A 51 -6.58 -10.59 11.48
CA HIS A 51 -6.01 -11.03 12.77
C HIS A 51 -5.86 -12.54 12.82
N LYS A 52 -4.67 -13.04 13.21
CA LYS A 52 -4.42 -14.49 13.34
C LYS A 52 -4.81 -15.26 12.07
N LEU A 53 -4.32 -14.81 10.92
CA LEU A 53 -4.49 -15.49 9.64
C LEU A 53 -3.17 -16.12 9.17
N ILE A 54 -3.29 -17.16 8.35
CA ILE A 54 -2.17 -17.88 7.76
C ILE A 54 -2.08 -17.54 6.28
N TYR A 55 -1.08 -16.76 5.91
CA TYR A 55 -0.70 -16.35 4.56
C TYR A 55 0.69 -16.88 4.17
N LYS A 56 1.04 -18.08 4.68
CA LYS A 56 2.30 -18.74 4.30
C LYS A 56 2.35 -18.91 2.78
N ASP A 57 3.47 -18.58 2.15
CA ASP A 57 3.69 -18.65 0.69
C ASP A 57 2.68 -17.84 -0.15
N ALA A 58 1.93 -16.92 0.46
CA ALA A 58 0.91 -16.12 -0.22
C ALA A 58 1.54 -15.07 -1.14
N LYS A 59 0.79 -14.64 -2.15
CA LYS A 59 1.22 -13.60 -3.11
C LYS A 59 0.33 -12.37 -3.01
N PHE A 60 0.96 -11.22 -2.83
CA PHE A 60 0.31 -9.93 -2.75
C PHE A 60 0.86 -9.00 -3.82
N HIS A 61 -0.02 -8.37 -4.58
CA HIS A 61 0.39 -7.46 -5.64
C HIS A 61 -0.47 -6.20 -5.70
N ASN A 62 0.16 -5.03 -5.69
CA ASN A 62 -0.51 -3.73 -5.84
C ASN A 62 -1.66 -3.54 -4.85
N ILE A 63 -1.32 -3.51 -3.56
CA ILE A 63 -2.29 -3.32 -2.48
C ILE A 63 -1.86 -2.17 -1.59
N LYS A 64 -2.81 -1.29 -1.28
CA LYS A 64 -2.63 -0.32 -0.20
C LYS A 64 -3.47 -0.72 1.00
N PHE A 65 -2.82 -0.95 2.14
CA PHE A 65 -3.47 -1.03 3.44
C PHE A 65 -3.40 0.34 4.11
N GLN A 66 -4.56 0.89 4.44
CA GLN A 66 -4.68 2.21 5.07
C GLN A 66 -5.40 2.08 6.40
N SER A 67 -4.73 2.46 7.48
CA SER A 67 -5.30 2.48 8.84
C SER A 67 -5.84 1.10 9.26
N SER A 68 -5.18 0.02 8.86
CA SER A 68 -5.63 -1.36 9.04
C SER A 68 -4.96 -2.04 10.24
N ASN A 69 -5.70 -2.92 10.90
CA ASN A 69 -5.20 -3.78 11.97
C ASN A 69 -4.83 -5.15 11.38
N ILE A 70 -3.54 -5.47 11.30
CA ILE A 70 -2.98 -6.65 10.63
C ILE A 70 -2.04 -7.38 11.62
N THR A 71 -2.61 -7.99 12.65
CA THR A 71 -1.83 -8.46 13.81
C THR A 71 -1.79 -9.97 13.94
N ASN A 72 -0.68 -10.48 14.48
CA ASN A 72 -0.47 -11.91 14.74
C ASN A 72 -0.67 -12.79 13.49
N CYS A 73 -0.36 -12.27 12.30
CA CYS A 73 -0.52 -13.01 11.05
C CYS A 73 0.78 -13.73 10.67
N ASN A 74 0.64 -14.87 10.00
CA ASN A 74 1.77 -15.64 9.49
C ASN A 74 1.95 -15.42 7.98
N TYR A 75 2.98 -14.66 7.60
CA TYR A 75 3.38 -14.37 6.23
C TYR A 75 4.70 -15.05 5.84
N LYS A 76 5.03 -16.19 6.49
CA LYS A 76 6.27 -16.91 6.18
C LYS A 76 6.36 -17.21 4.67
N ASN A 77 7.49 -16.86 4.06
CA ASN A 77 7.77 -17.00 2.63
C ASN A 77 6.77 -16.29 1.69
N ALA A 78 5.98 -15.34 2.18
CA ALA A 78 5.05 -14.61 1.33
C ALA A 78 5.79 -13.65 0.38
N LEU A 79 5.18 -13.37 -0.76
CA LEU A 79 5.69 -12.43 -1.77
C LEU A 79 4.84 -11.16 -1.76
N PHE A 80 5.48 -10.02 -1.55
CA PHE A 80 4.86 -8.70 -1.52
C PHE A 80 5.46 -7.84 -2.63
N LYS A 81 4.67 -7.51 -3.67
CA LYS A 81 5.09 -6.65 -4.77
C LYS A 81 4.20 -5.42 -4.89
N GLY A 82 4.76 -4.23 -4.71
CA GLY A 82 4.01 -2.98 -4.81
C GLY A 82 2.98 -2.87 -3.70
N ILE A 83 3.43 -2.81 -2.44
CA ILE A 83 2.53 -2.78 -1.28
C ILE A 83 2.79 -1.52 -0.46
N ASP A 84 1.74 -0.79 -0.14
CA ASP A 84 1.80 0.34 0.77
C ASP A 84 1.07 -0.04 2.07
N PHE A 85 1.80 -0.21 3.17
CA PHE A 85 1.25 -0.22 4.52
C PHE A 85 1.32 1.19 5.09
N CYS A 86 0.17 1.84 5.29
CA CYS A 86 0.08 3.21 5.80
C CYS A 86 -0.75 3.25 7.07
N ASN A 87 -0.19 3.76 8.17
CA ASN A 87 -0.85 3.82 9.48
C ASN A 87 -1.36 2.45 9.96
N CYS A 88 -0.63 1.37 9.67
CA CYS A 88 -1.06 0.01 9.95
C CYS A 88 -0.48 -0.52 11.26
N ASN A 89 -1.25 -1.34 11.96
CA ASN A 89 -0.74 -2.12 13.08
C ASN A 89 -0.35 -3.52 12.58
N LEU A 90 0.94 -3.82 12.57
CA LEU A 90 1.52 -5.10 12.13
C LEU A 90 2.09 -5.92 13.30
N LYS A 91 1.73 -5.55 14.54
CA LYS A 91 2.25 -6.15 15.77
C LYS A 91 2.17 -7.68 15.75
N ASN A 92 3.26 -8.31 16.19
CA ASN A 92 3.43 -9.75 16.31
C ASN A 92 3.21 -10.57 15.02
N SER A 93 3.21 -9.93 13.84
CA SER A 93 3.12 -10.65 12.57
C SER A 93 4.49 -11.17 12.15
N THR A 94 4.55 -12.38 11.61
CA THR A 94 5.80 -12.99 11.12
C THR A 94 5.90 -12.87 9.60
N PHE A 95 7.05 -12.42 9.12
CA PHE A 95 7.45 -12.24 7.73
C PHE A 95 8.73 -13.04 7.43
N ILE A 96 8.99 -14.11 8.18
CA ILE A 96 10.20 -14.92 8.04
C ILE A 96 10.33 -15.43 6.61
N GLY A 97 11.47 -15.19 5.97
CA GLY A 97 11.73 -15.61 4.58
C GLY A 97 10.86 -14.92 3.52
N ALA A 98 10.07 -13.91 3.87
CA ALA A 98 9.24 -13.19 2.92
C ALA A 98 10.09 -12.34 1.94
N SER A 99 9.57 -12.08 0.75
CA SER A 99 10.19 -11.19 -0.23
C SER A 99 9.37 -9.93 -0.41
N PHE A 100 10.04 -8.77 -0.34
CA PHE A 100 9.44 -7.45 -0.49
C PHE A 100 10.07 -6.72 -1.68
N GLU A 101 9.25 -6.37 -2.66
CA GLU A 101 9.64 -5.63 -3.86
C GLU A 101 8.77 -4.37 -3.99
N ASN A 102 9.37 -3.18 -3.98
CA ASN A 102 8.64 -1.90 -4.04
C ASN A 102 7.58 -1.77 -2.92
N VAL A 103 8.01 -1.89 -1.66
CA VAL A 103 7.11 -1.90 -0.49
C VAL A 103 7.39 -0.72 0.43
N ILE A 104 6.32 -0.12 0.94
CA ILE A 104 6.36 0.96 1.93
C ILE A 104 5.73 0.52 3.24
N PHE A 105 6.42 0.77 4.35
CA PHE A 105 5.89 0.77 5.72
C PHE A 105 5.90 2.19 6.27
N MET A 106 4.78 2.91 6.12
CA MET A 106 4.62 4.29 6.58
C MET A 106 3.82 4.34 7.88
N ASN A 107 4.42 4.90 8.93
CA ASN A 107 3.83 5.06 10.26
C ASN A 107 3.19 3.75 10.77
N CYS A 108 3.95 2.66 10.72
CA CYS A 108 3.46 1.34 11.09
C CYS A 108 3.92 0.95 12.49
N ASN A 109 3.06 0.24 13.22
CA ASN A 109 3.47 -0.43 14.47
C ASN A 109 4.02 -1.81 14.14
N LEU A 110 5.33 -2.00 14.28
CA LEU A 110 6.02 -3.25 14.02
C LEU A 110 6.42 -4.01 15.29
N LYS A 111 5.88 -3.65 16.47
CA LYS A 111 6.28 -4.27 17.74
C LYS A 111 6.16 -5.80 17.67
N GLY A 112 7.27 -6.51 17.90
CA GLY A 112 7.30 -7.98 17.87
C GLY A 112 7.10 -8.59 16.49
N ALA A 113 7.13 -7.80 15.41
CA ALA A 113 7.17 -8.34 14.06
C ALA A 113 8.54 -8.97 13.78
N ASP A 114 8.55 -10.04 12.98
CA ASP A 114 9.77 -10.80 12.69
C ASP A 114 10.01 -10.89 11.17
N PHE A 115 11.07 -10.25 10.70
CA PHE A 115 11.53 -10.22 9.31
C PHE A 115 12.77 -11.11 9.08
N THR A 116 13.09 -12.03 9.99
CA THR A 116 14.28 -12.89 9.87
C THR A 116 14.35 -13.60 8.50
N GLY A 117 15.45 -13.39 7.77
CA GLY A 117 15.67 -13.97 6.44
C GLY A 117 14.79 -13.35 5.33
N ALA A 118 14.09 -12.25 5.59
CA ALA A 118 13.35 -11.54 4.57
C ALA A 118 14.29 -10.89 3.54
N LYS A 119 13.82 -10.78 2.30
CA LYS A 119 14.54 -10.13 1.20
C LYS A 119 13.90 -8.79 0.91
N PHE A 120 14.73 -7.75 0.77
CA PHE A 120 14.27 -6.39 0.53
C PHE A 120 14.81 -5.87 -0.80
N HIS A 121 13.90 -5.43 -1.69
CA HIS A 121 14.23 -4.74 -2.93
C HIS A 121 13.37 -3.48 -3.05
N ASN A 122 14.01 -2.31 -2.99
CA ASN A 122 13.34 -1.00 -3.01
C ASN A 122 12.26 -0.89 -1.91
N VAL A 123 12.66 -1.07 -0.65
CA VAL A 123 11.76 -1.05 0.52
C VAL A 123 12.03 0.16 1.39
N TYR A 124 10.96 0.82 1.82
CA TYR A 124 11.00 2.04 2.62
C TYR A 124 10.29 1.85 3.96
N PHE A 125 10.94 2.26 5.05
CA PHE A 125 10.32 2.47 6.35
C PHE A 125 10.25 3.96 6.61
N ILE A 126 9.04 4.54 6.57
CA ILE A 126 8.82 5.98 6.69
C ILE A 126 8.12 6.25 8.01
N MET A 127 8.73 7.05 8.90
CA MET A 127 8.18 7.34 10.24
C MET A 127 7.81 6.05 11.00
N THR A 128 8.58 4.97 10.81
CA THR A 128 8.29 3.64 11.35
C THR A 128 9.50 3.18 12.15
N ASN A 129 9.28 2.87 13.43
CA ASN A 129 10.33 2.34 14.30
C ASN A 129 10.66 0.89 13.92
N THR A 130 11.85 0.66 13.38
CA THR A 130 12.34 -0.67 12.99
C THR A 130 13.05 -1.40 14.13
N GLU A 131 13.48 -0.73 15.19
CA GLU A 131 14.18 -1.34 16.34
C GLU A 131 13.29 -2.30 17.14
N VAL A 132 11.97 -2.10 17.07
CA VAL A 132 10.98 -2.96 17.74
C VAL A 132 10.62 -4.22 16.93
N ALA A 133 11.25 -4.40 15.76
CA ALA A 133 11.10 -5.54 14.88
C ALA A 133 12.41 -6.31 14.75
N LYS A 134 12.32 -7.64 14.63
CA LYS A 134 13.48 -8.50 14.43
C LYS A 134 13.79 -8.65 12.94
N GLY A 135 15.07 -8.75 12.59
CA GLY A 135 15.50 -9.22 11.26
C GLY A 135 15.34 -8.22 10.12
N VAL A 136 15.15 -6.93 10.40
CA VAL A 136 15.20 -5.88 9.38
C VAL A 136 16.68 -5.63 9.05
N ASP A 137 17.09 -5.98 7.83
CA ASP A 137 18.41 -5.66 7.30
C ASP A 137 18.46 -4.17 6.91
N LYS A 138 19.08 -3.35 7.77
CA LYS A 138 19.13 -1.89 7.62
C LYS A 138 19.94 -1.44 6.41
N GLU A 139 20.84 -2.27 5.90
CA GLU A 139 21.67 -1.94 4.73
C GLU A 139 20.90 -2.13 3.41
N LYS A 140 19.83 -2.93 3.42
CA LYS A 140 19.01 -3.25 2.23
C LYS A 140 17.71 -2.44 2.14
N VAL A 141 17.46 -1.54 3.09
CA VAL A 141 16.22 -0.76 3.19
C VAL A 141 16.52 0.72 3.35
N ARG A 142 15.55 1.56 3.00
CA ARG A 142 15.65 3.02 3.22
C ARG A 142 14.77 3.41 4.41
N ILE A 143 15.37 4.01 5.43
CA ILE A 143 14.67 4.48 6.63
C ILE A 143 14.57 5.99 6.58
N LEU A 144 13.35 6.51 6.57
CA LEU A 144 13.06 7.94 6.42
C LEU A 144 12.26 8.44 7.63
N ASN A 145 12.93 9.17 8.53
CA ASN A 145 12.34 9.67 9.77
C ASN A 145 12.23 11.20 9.83
N THR A 146 12.68 11.90 8.79
CA THR A 146 12.65 13.37 8.73
C THR A 146 11.82 13.81 7.53
N TYR A 147 10.79 14.62 7.78
CA TYR A 147 9.90 15.09 6.72
C TYR A 147 10.68 15.84 5.63
N PRO A 148 10.45 15.52 4.34
CA PRO A 148 11.18 16.15 3.25
C PRO A 148 10.65 17.57 3.01
N LYS A 149 11.51 18.57 3.25
CA LYS A 149 11.15 20.00 3.18
C LYS A 149 11.47 20.65 1.83
N ASN A 150 12.52 20.18 1.14
CA ASN A 150 13.09 20.85 -0.04
C ASN A 150 12.92 20.01 -1.32
N VAL A 151 11.77 19.36 -1.47
CA VAL A 151 11.46 18.62 -2.70
C VAL A 151 11.16 19.64 -3.80
N GLN A 152 12.00 19.69 -4.83
CA GLN A 152 11.78 20.57 -5.98
C GLN A 152 10.90 19.88 -7.02
N PHE A 153 9.99 20.66 -7.61
CA PHE A 153 9.13 20.22 -8.68
C PHE A 153 9.43 21.04 -9.93
N ASP A 154 9.54 20.37 -11.07
CA ASP A 154 9.51 21.07 -12.35
C ASP A 154 8.08 21.53 -12.68
N SER A 155 7.94 22.45 -13.64
CA SER A 155 6.66 23.00 -14.05
C SER A 155 5.66 21.91 -14.53
N ASN A 156 6.16 20.85 -15.17
CA ASN A 156 5.34 19.72 -15.60
C ASN A 156 4.74 18.98 -14.40
N CYS A 157 5.54 18.74 -13.36
CA CYS A 157 5.14 18.05 -12.16
C CYS A 157 4.11 18.87 -11.37
N GLU A 158 4.32 20.17 -11.22
CA GLU A 158 3.37 21.06 -10.55
C GLU A 158 2.00 21.05 -11.25
N VAL A 159 1.97 21.24 -12.57
CA VAL A 159 0.73 21.21 -13.36
C VAL A 159 0.05 19.85 -13.28
N ALA A 160 0.83 18.76 -13.37
CA ALA A 160 0.30 17.41 -13.28
C ALA A 160 -0.29 17.12 -11.90
N LEU A 161 0.41 17.47 -10.82
CA LEU A 161 -0.05 17.26 -9.45
C LEU A 161 -1.33 18.03 -9.17
N PHE A 162 -1.39 19.31 -9.54
CA PHE A 162 -2.61 20.12 -9.42
C PHE A 162 -3.81 19.43 -10.08
N ARG A 163 -3.67 18.98 -11.34
CA ARG A 163 -4.75 18.31 -12.08
C ARG A 163 -5.11 16.94 -11.49
N LEU A 164 -4.12 16.14 -11.10
CA LEU A 164 -4.33 14.81 -10.51
C LEU A 164 -5.01 14.89 -9.13
N GLY A 165 -4.74 15.95 -8.35
CA GLY A 165 -5.42 16.23 -7.08
C GLY A 165 -6.94 16.38 -7.23
N GLN A 166 -7.41 16.89 -8.37
CA GLN A 166 -8.84 17.06 -8.67
C GLN A 166 -9.51 15.77 -9.18
N ILE A 167 -8.73 14.76 -9.56
CA ILE A 167 -9.27 13.52 -10.11
C ILE A 167 -9.57 12.54 -8.97
N ASN A 168 -10.84 12.40 -8.57
CA ASN A 168 -11.25 11.49 -7.49
C ASN A 168 -10.85 10.02 -7.69
N LYS A 169 -10.69 9.57 -8.94
CA LYS A 169 -10.19 8.21 -9.22
C LYS A 169 -8.73 8.00 -8.79
N ILE A 170 -7.96 9.08 -8.69
CA ILE A 170 -6.55 9.12 -8.30
C ILE A 170 -6.40 9.54 -6.84
N TYR A 171 -6.94 10.71 -6.46
CA TYR A 171 -6.66 11.28 -5.14
C TYR A 171 -7.15 10.39 -4.00
N LYS A 172 -8.26 9.66 -4.16
CA LYS A 172 -8.92 8.91 -3.07
C LYS A 172 -8.05 7.86 -2.37
N TYR A 173 -6.91 7.51 -2.96
CA TYR A 173 -5.94 6.56 -2.42
C TYR A 173 -4.78 7.22 -1.67
N HIS A 174 -4.73 8.56 -1.68
CA HIS A 174 -3.75 9.39 -0.99
C HIS A 174 -2.29 9.03 -1.27
N VAL A 175 -2.00 8.60 -2.51
CA VAL A 175 -0.62 8.29 -2.93
C VAL A 175 0.13 9.59 -3.20
N LEU A 176 -0.23 10.33 -4.25
CA LEU A 176 0.43 11.60 -4.59
C LEU A 176 0.00 12.79 -3.72
N HIS A 177 -1.14 12.68 -3.03
CA HIS A 177 -1.79 13.78 -2.34
C HIS A 177 -2.25 13.37 -0.93
N VAL A 178 -2.04 14.23 0.06
CA VAL A 178 -2.65 14.10 1.39
C VAL A 178 -4.07 14.66 1.35
N SER A 179 -4.26 15.80 0.70
CA SER A 179 -5.57 16.38 0.35
C SER A 179 -5.51 16.85 -1.11
N PRO A 180 -6.65 17.19 -1.76
CA PRO A 180 -6.65 17.67 -3.14
C PRO A 180 -5.70 18.85 -3.42
N THR A 181 -5.35 19.63 -2.39
CA THR A 181 -4.44 20.78 -2.47
C THR A 181 -3.09 20.56 -1.79
N LYS A 182 -2.88 19.43 -1.10
CA LYS A 182 -1.66 19.15 -0.35
C LYS A 182 -0.97 17.91 -0.91
N ILE A 183 0.22 18.11 -1.48
CA ILE A 183 1.04 17.03 -2.05
C ILE A 183 1.59 16.12 -0.94
N ASN A 184 1.65 14.83 -1.23
CA ASN A 184 2.31 13.84 -0.39
C ASN A 184 3.82 13.82 -0.69
N MET A 185 4.56 14.66 0.03
CA MET A 185 5.99 14.87 -0.21
C MET A 185 6.83 13.59 -0.06
N TRP A 186 6.42 12.64 0.78
CA TRP A 186 7.12 11.35 0.90
C TRP A 186 7.10 10.54 -0.39
N MET A 187 5.92 10.43 -1.00
CA MET A 187 5.77 9.67 -2.24
C MET A 187 6.44 10.41 -3.40
N MET A 188 6.35 11.73 -3.41
CA MET A 188 7.03 12.54 -4.42
C MET A 188 8.55 12.45 -4.32
N LEU A 189 9.12 12.49 -3.11
CA LEU A 189 10.55 12.27 -2.91
C LEU A 189 10.98 10.95 -3.56
N ILE A 190 10.27 9.85 -3.27
CA ILE A 190 10.59 8.53 -3.81
C ILE A 190 10.53 8.49 -5.34
N LEU A 191 9.51 9.10 -5.94
CA LEU A 191 9.37 9.12 -7.40
C LEU A 191 10.44 10.00 -8.05
N LEU A 192 10.69 11.19 -7.50
CA LEU A 192 11.65 12.14 -8.05
C LEU A 192 13.09 11.66 -7.90
N GLU A 193 13.47 11.05 -6.78
CA GLU A 193 14.80 10.46 -6.62
C GLU A 193 15.06 9.36 -7.65
N LYS A 194 14.02 8.61 -8.04
CA LYS A 194 14.16 7.49 -8.97
C LYS A 194 14.12 7.90 -10.44
N TYR A 195 13.29 8.89 -10.81
CA TYR A 195 13.05 9.22 -12.23
C TYR A 195 13.31 10.69 -12.60
N GLY A 196 13.64 11.56 -11.64
CA GLY A 196 13.85 12.99 -11.87
C GLY A 196 12.72 13.65 -12.65
N GLU A 197 13.08 14.45 -13.66
CA GLU A 197 12.16 15.12 -14.60
C GLU A 197 11.25 14.16 -15.38
N GLY A 198 11.62 12.88 -15.48
CA GLY A 198 10.77 11.84 -16.05
C GLY A 198 9.44 11.68 -15.29
N THR A 199 9.44 11.98 -13.98
CA THR A 199 8.24 11.92 -13.14
C THR A 199 7.19 12.93 -13.60
N GLY A 200 7.56 14.22 -13.77
CA GLY A 200 6.64 15.27 -14.20
C GLY A 200 6.00 14.97 -15.55
N ARG A 201 6.83 14.56 -16.53
CA ARG A 201 6.38 14.17 -17.88
C ARG A 201 5.36 13.02 -17.85
N ALA A 202 5.69 11.94 -17.15
CA ALA A 202 4.80 10.79 -17.03
C ALA A 202 3.50 11.16 -16.30
N LEU A 203 3.57 11.85 -15.16
CA LEU A 203 2.38 12.26 -14.41
C LEU A 203 1.46 13.16 -15.25
N ASN A 204 2.02 14.05 -16.07
CA ASN A 204 1.22 14.86 -16.98
C ASN A 204 0.49 13.99 -18.03
N ALA A 205 1.15 12.96 -18.57
CA ALA A 205 0.50 11.97 -19.44
C ALA A 205 -0.60 11.17 -18.73
N LEU A 206 -0.45 10.88 -17.43
CA LEU A 206 -1.49 10.21 -16.63
C LEU A 206 -2.78 11.03 -16.55
N VAL A 207 -2.70 12.37 -16.55
CA VAL A 207 -3.87 13.26 -16.51
C VAL A 207 -4.82 12.93 -17.67
N GLY A 208 -4.30 12.78 -18.89
CA GLY A 208 -5.08 12.48 -20.10
C GLY A 208 -5.54 11.02 -20.24
N ARG A 209 -4.99 10.09 -19.45
CA ARG A 209 -5.26 8.65 -19.59
C ARG A 209 -6.71 8.30 -19.28
N LYS A 210 -7.41 7.59 -20.16
CA LYS A 210 -8.81 7.15 -19.93
C LYS A 210 -8.92 6.16 -18.76
N ASP A 211 -8.05 5.14 -18.74
CA ASP A 211 -8.02 4.16 -17.65
C ASP A 211 -7.11 4.62 -16.51
N LYS A 212 -7.72 4.86 -15.34
CA LYS A 212 -7.07 5.26 -14.09
C LYS A 212 -7.30 4.24 -12.97
N ARG A 213 -7.45 2.96 -13.32
CA ARG A 213 -7.56 1.88 -12.34
C ARG A 213 -6.20 1.57 -11.71
N PHE A 214 -6.25 1.00 -10.50
CA PHE A 214 -5.10 0.34 -9.86
C PHE A 214 -3.93 1.25 -9.44
N PHE A 215 -4.08 2.57 -9.48
CA PHE A 215 -3.14 3.54 -8.89
C PHE A 215 -3.24 3.63 -7.36
N TYR A 216 -3.10 2.49 -6.69
CA TYR A 216 -3.26 2.38 -5.24
C TYR A 216 -1.99 2.62 -4.44
N THR A 217 -0.81 2.41 -5.02
CA THR A 217 0.47 2.36 -4.30
C THR A 217 1.50 3.23 -4.99
N VAL A 218 2.59 3.62 -4.33
CA VAL A 218 3.68 4.32 -5.03
C VAL A 218 4.22 3.48 -6.20
N ALA A 219 4.25 2.15 -6.03
CA ALA A 219 4.76 1.22 -7.01
C ALA A 219 3.91 1.18 -8.30
N SER A 220 2.59 1.41 -8.21
CA SER A 220 1.78 1.51 -9.43
C SER A 220 2.03 2.81 -10.21
N TYR A 221 2.49 3.88 -9.56
CA TYR A 221 3.01 5.05 -10.27
C TYR A 221 4.40 4.78 -10.85
N MET A 222 5.30 4.13 -10.10
CA MET A 222 6.61 3.68 -10.61
C MET A 222 6.47 2.88 -11.90
N ASN A 223 5.64 1.82 -11.89
CA ASN A 223 5.42 0.98 -13.07
C ASN A 223 4.85 1.77 -14.26
N PHE A 224 4.00 2.77 -13.99
CA PHE A 224 3.45 3.61 -15.05
C PHE A 224 4.51 4.56 -15.63
N ILE A 225 5.35 5.16 -14.78
CA ILE A 225 6.45 6.03 -15.20
C ILE A 225 7.46 5.23 -16.02
N GLU A 226 7.87 4.06 -15.54
CA GLU A 226 8.78 3.14 -16.26
C GLU A 226 8.20 2.76 -17.63
N SER A 227 6.94 2.35 -17.68
CA SER A 227 6.26 2.03 -18.94
C SER A 227 6.15 3.24 -19.89
N TYR A 228 5.97 4.45 -19.37
CA TYR A 228 5.87 5.67 -20.19
C TYR A 228 7.23 6.10 -20.74
N LEU A 229 8.28 6.00 -19.92
CA LEU A 229 9.65 6.36 -20.27
C LEU A 229 10.38 5.25 -21.04
N LYS A 230 9.81 4.04 -21.13
CA LYS A 230 10.39 2.84 -21.76
C LYS A 230 11.68 2.39 -21.05
N LEU A 231 11.65 2.39 -19.71
CA LEU A 231 12.73 1.92 -18.83
C LEU A 231 12.56 0.45 -18.43
#